data_AF-A0A935LUQ8-F1
#
_entry.id   AF-A0A935LUQ8-F1
#
_cell.length_a   1.000
_cell.length_b   1.000
_cell.length_c   1.000
_cell.angle_alpha   90.00
_cell.angle_beta   90.00
_cell.angle_gamma   90.00
#
_symmetry.space_group_name_H-M   'P 1'
#
loop_
_entity.id
_entity.type
_entity.pdbx_description
1 polymer ?
#
loop_
_entity_poly.entity_id
_entity_poly.type
_entity_poly.pdbx_seq_one_letter_code
_entity_poly.pdbx_strand_id
1 'polypeptide(L)'
;MPDSVDYPIGRFTFGKLNVLQGRFVYVFPDLSKDGNTFKEWETKAKEYESRLPRTCFMFSDLLEQLAPERNKSEGNDLAEYLIKQDWRLFRKGNIQEQQPQPKPEKCY
;
A
#
# COMPACT_ATOMS: atom_id res chain seq x y z
N MET A 1 -29.67 -21.55 4.23
CA MET A 1 -29.34 -20.14 3.97
C MET A 1 -28.02 -19.88 4.71
N PRO A 2 -26.84 -19.85 4.07
CA PRO A 2 -25.63 -19.54 4.81
C PRO A 2 -25.50 -18.02 4.93
N ASP A 3 -25.66 -17.60 6.18
CA ASP A 3 -24.97 -16.53 6.90
C ASP A 3 -24.66 -15.23 6.18
N SER A 4 -25.28 -14.18 6.71
CA SER A 4 -24.89 -12.77 6.57
C SER A 4 -23.40 -12.62 6.84
N VAL A 5 -22.60 -12.66 5.76
CA VAL A 5 -21.18 -12.34 5.81
C VAL A 5 -21.08 -10.83 6.05
N ASP A 6 -20.76 -10.51 7.29
CA ASP A 6 -20.28 -9.21 7.73
C ASP A 6 -19.11 -8.82 6.80
N TYR A 7 -19.35 -7.93 5.83
CA TYR A 7 -18.32 -7.48 4.89
C TYR A 7 -17.47 -6.41 5.58
N PRO A 8 -16.23 -6.70 6.00
CA PRO A 8 -15.40 -5.70 6.64
C PRO A 8 -14.85 -4.81 5.52
N ILE A 9 -15.39 -3.60 5.44
CA ILE A 9 -14.92 -2.53 4.57
C ILE A 9 -13.47 -2.21 4.99
N GLY A 10 -12.47 -2.75 4.28
CA GLY A 10 -11.05 -2.41 4.49
C GLY A 10 -10.03 -3.55 4.50
N ARG A 11 -10.39 -4.82 4.31
CA ARG A 11 -9.39 -5.92 4.38
C ARG A 11 -8.66 -6.14 3.04
N PHE A 12 -7.33 -6.15 3.10
CA PHE A 12 -6.41 -6.64 2.07
C PHE A 12 -6.70 -8.13 1.80
N THR A 13 -7.64 -8.38 0.88
CA THR A 13 -8.23 -9.70 0.61
C THR A 13 -7.97 -10.10 -0.84
N PHE A 14 -7.70 -11.38 -1.07
CA PHE A 14 -7.40 -11.91 -2.40
C PHE A 14 -8.45 -11.54 -3.47
N GLY A 15 -9.75 -11.61 -3.12
CA GLY A 15 -10.83 -11.29 -4.07
C GLY A 15 -10.77 -9.85 -4.61
N LYS A 16 -10.33 -8.89 -3.77
CA LYS A 16 -10.14 -7.50 -4.20
C LYS A 16 -8.84 -7.28 -4.96
N LEU A 17 -7.82 -8.08 -4.69
CA LEU A 17 -6.48 -7.92 -5.28
C LEU A 17 -6.31 -8.68 -6.59
N ASN A 18 -7.15 -9.68 -6.86
CA ASN A 18 -7.13 -10.43 -8.12
C ASN A 18 -7.29 -9.52 -9.35
N VAL A 19 -8.03 -8.41 -9.24
CA VAL A 19 -8.18 -7.43 -10.33
C VAL A 19 -6.86 -6.72 -10.69
N LEU A 20 -5.85 -6.82 -9.84
CA LEU A 20 -4.53 -6.22 -10.03
C LEU A 20 -3.57 -7.18 -10.74
N GLN A 21 -4.04 -8.35 -11.19
CA GLN A 21 -3.20 -9.31 -11.89
C GLN A 21 -2.46 -8.66 -13.06
N GLY A 22 -1.14 -8.89 -13.15
CA GLY A 22 -0.30 -8.32 -14.21
C GLY A 22 0.13 -6.86 -13.99
N ARG A 23 -0.18 -6.28 -12.82
CA ARG A 23 0.18 -4.90 -12.48
C ARG A 23 1.27 -4.85 -11.42
N PHE A 24 2.01 -3.76 -11.46
CA PHE A 24 2.90 -3.35 -10.38
C PHE A 24 2.12 -2.41 -9.47
N VAL A 25 1.96 -2.79 -8.21
CA VAL A 25 1.12 -2.11 -7.24
C VAL A 25 2.03 -1.60 -6.13
N TYR A 26 2.05 -0.29 -5.94
CA TYR A 26 2.75 0.33 -4.82
C TYR A 26 1.74 0.58 -3.69
N VAL A 27 2.01 0.03 -2.52
CA VAL A 27 1.09 0.02 -1.38
C VAL A 27 1.68 0.83 -0.23
N PHE A 28 0.89 1.77 0.28
CA PHE A 28 1.19 2.55 1.48
C PHE A 28 0.23 2.08 2.59
N PRO A 29 0.65 1.16 3.48
CA PRO A 29 -0.20 0.70 4.57
C PRO A 29 -0.36 1.78 5.63
N ASP A 30 -1.45 1.71 6.39
CA ASP A 30 -1.70 2.58 7.54
C ASP A 30 -0.64 2.37 8.62
N LEU A 31 -0.31 3.45 9.33
CA LEU A 31 0.51 3.32 10.52
C LEU A 31 -0.25 2.51 11.57
N SER A 32 0.48 1.65 12.26
CA SER A 32 -0.03 0.99 13.44
C SER A 32 1.02 1.08 14.54
N LYS A 33 0.56 1.08 15.78
CA LYS A 33 1.42 1.27 16.96
C LYS A 33 2.62 0.31 17.00
N ASP A 34 2.47 -0.89 16.43
CA ASP A 34 3.50 -1.93 16.41
C ASP A 34 4.00 -2.29 14.99
N GLY A 35 3.57 -1.57 13.95
CA GLY A 35 3.87 -1.92 12.54
C GLY A 35 3.25 -3.25 12.09
N ASN A 36 2.25 -3.75 12.81
CA ASN A 36 1.61 -5.04 12.51
C ASN A 36 0.85 -5.02 11.18
N THR A 37 0.20 -3.89 10.83
CA THR A 37 -0.53 -3.75 9.56
C THR A 37 0.39 -3.97 8.36
N PHE A 38 1.58 -3.37 8.38
CA PHE A 38 2.60 -3.54 7.35
C PHE A 38 2.97 -5.03 7.20
N LYS A 39 3.38 -5.68 8.30
CA LYS A 39 3.84 -7.08 8.29
C LYS A 39 2.76 -8.05 7.84
N GLU A 40 1.52 -7.84 8.29
CA GLU A 40 0.40 -8.69 7.88
C GLU A 40 0.12 -8.58 6.38
N TRP A 41 0.14 -7.37 5.84
CA TRP A 41 -0.16 -7.15 4.43
C TRP A 41 0.99 -7.58 3.54
N GLU A 42 2.23 -7.35 3.95
CA GLU A 42 3.42 -7.84 3.25
C GLU A 42 3.40 -9.37 3.15
N THR A 43 3.09 -10.05 4.27
CA THR A 43 3.00 -11.52 4.30
C THR A 43 1.90 -12.03 3.36
N LYS A 44 0.70 -11.43 3.42
CA LYS A 44 -0.41 -11.77 2.54
C LYS A 44 -0.09 -11.48 1.07
N ALA A 45 0.60 -10.39 0.78
CA ALA A 45 0.96 -10.02 -0.57
C ALA A 45 1.94 -11.01 -1.19
N LYS A 46 2.96 -11.46 -0.45
CA LYS A 46 3.85 -12.54 -0.89
C LYS A 46 3.08 -13.82 -1.22
N GLU A 47 2.09 -14.18 -0.39
CA GLU A 47 1.17 -15.28 -0.70
C GLU A 47 0.40 -15.02 -2.00
N TYR A 48 -0.08 -13.80 -2.23
CA TYR A 48 -0.86 -13.45 -3.41
C TYR A 48 -0.02 -13.35 -4.69
N GLU A 49 1.23 -12.90 -4.62
CA GLU A 49 2.16 -12.90 -5.75
C GLU A 49 2.37 -14.32 -6.30
N SER A 50 2.48 -15.31 -5.40
CA SER A 50 2.56 -16.72 -5.80
C SER A 50 1.32 -17.20 -6.58
N ARG A 51 0.17 -16.56 -6.35
CA ARG A 51 -1.13 -16.89 -6.98
C ARG A 51 -1.47 -15.99 -8.17
N LEU A 52 -0.87 -14.81 -8.27
CA LEU A 52 -1.15 -13.77 -9.26
C LEU A 52 0.07 -13.56 -10.15
N PRO A 53 0.28 -14.39 -11.19
CA PRO A 53 1.47 -14.31 -12.02
C PRO A 53 1.58 -12.93 -12.69
N ARG A 54 2.82 -12.41 -12.76
CA ARG A 54 3.17 -11.06 -13.27
C ARG A 54 2.62 -9.89 -12.44
N THR A 55 2.24 -10.14 -11.18
CA THR A 55 1.80 -9.11 -10.24
C THR A 55 2.88 -8.92 -9.20
N CYS A 56 3.12 -7.68 -8.79
CA CYS A 56 4.11 -7.38 -7.77
C CYS A 56 3.59 -6.28 -6.87
N PHE A 57 3.69 -6.50 -5.55
CA PHE A 57 3.28 -5.59 -4.51
C PHE A 57 4.52 -5.04 -3.83
N MET A 58 4.78 -3.75 -4.03
CA MET A 58 5.84 -3.04 -3.31
C MET A 58 5.22 -2.30 -2.15
N PHE A 59 5.65 -2.63 -0.93
CA PHE A 59 5.23 -1.93 0.28
C PHE A 59 6.21 -0.82 0.58
N SER A 60 5.68 0.37 0.85
CA SER A 60 6.48 1.50 1.29
C SER A 60 6.55 1.54 2.81
N ASP A 61 7.76 1.53 3.36
CA ASP A 61 8.04 1.76 4.78
C ASP A 61 8.22 3.26 5.10
N LEU A 62 7.95 4.14 4.13
CA LEU A 62 8.14 5.59 4.25
C LEU A 62 7.48 6.17 5.51
N LEU A 63 6.22 5.78 5.77
CA LEU A 63 5.50 6.22 6.96
C LEU A 63 6.13 5.64 8.23
N GLU A 64 6.54 4.37 8.23
CA GLU A 64 7.18 3.73 9.39
C GLU A 64 8.52 4.38 9.76
N GLN A 65 9.29 4.85 8.77
CA GLN A 65 10.58 5.50 8.98
C GLN A 65 10.44 6.96 9.44
N LEU A 66 9.44 7.69 8.91
CA LEU A 66 9.33 9.14 9.09
C LEU A 66 8.29 9.55 10.14
N ALA A 67 7.34 8.66 10.49
CA ALA A 67 6.29 9.00 11.43
C ALA A 67 6.78 9.03 12.87
N PRO A 68 6.53 10.12 13.61
CA PRO A 68 6.76 10.13 15.04
C PRO A 68 5.83 9.16 15.76
N GLU A 69 6.27 8.61 16.89
CA GLU A 69 5.57 7.57 17.66
C GLU A 69 4.10 7.90 17.98
N ARG A 70 3.80 9.19 18.18
CA ARG A 70 2.43 9.67 18.41
C ARG A 70 1.52 9.38 17.21
N ASN A 71 1.99 9.62 15.99
CA ASN A 71 1.23 9.35 14.76
C ASN A 71 1.08 7.85 14.52
N LYS A 72 2.07 7.04 14.95
CA LYS A 72 1.95 5.57 14.93
C LYS A 72 0.85 5.07 15.86
N SER A 73 0.75 5.69 17.04
CA SER A 73 -0.29 5.37 18.02
C SER A 73 -1.69 5.84 17.61
N GLU A 74 -1.78 6.92 16.85
CA GLU A 74 -3.03 7.48 16.31
C GLU A 74 -3.51 6.75 15.05
N GLY A 75 -2.64 5.96 14.42
CA GLY A 75 -2.96 5.19 13.23
C GLY A 75 -3.06 6.04 11.96
N ASN A 76 -2.29 7.13 11.89
CA ASN A 76 -2.35 8.05 10.75
C ASN A 76 -1.95 7.35 9.45
N ASP A 77 -2.71 7.59 8.39
CA ASP A 77 -2.44 7.06 7.07
C ASP A 77 -1.70 8.10 6.20
N LEU A 78 -1.32 7.71 4.98
CA LEU A 78 -0.68 8.64 4.04
C LEU A 78 -1.55 9.88 3.76
N ALA A 79 -2.87 9.72 3.74
CA ALA A 79 -3.79 10.81 3.47
C ALA A 79 -3.74 11.88 4.57
N GLU A 80 -3.61 11.47 5.84
CA GLU A 80 -3.48 12.36 6.99
C GLU A 80 -2.19 13.21 6.95
N TYR A 81 -1.16 12.73 6.25
CA TYR A 81 0.03 13.53 5.95
C TYR A 81 -0.19 14.46 4.76
N LEU A 82 -0.79 13.96 3.68
CA LEU A 82 -0.99 14.71 2.45
C LEU A 82 -2.04 15.82 2.60
N ILE A 83 -3.05 15.65 3.46
CA ILE A 83 -4.11 16.63 3.70
C ILE A 83 -3.56 17.92 4.33
N LYS A 84 -2.41 17.83 5.03
CA LYS A 84 -1.71 18.96 5.64
C LYS A 84 -0.82 19.71 4.65
N GLN A 85 -0.62 19.18 3.44
CA GLN A 85 0.22 19.77 2.40
C GLN A 85 -0.61 20.53 1.37
N ASP A 86 -0.07 21.63 0.82
CA ASP A 86 -0.68 22.29 -0.33
C ASP A 86 -0.38 21.48 -1.59
N TRP A 87 -1.37 20.71 -2.04
CA TRP A 87 -1.27 19.85 -3.21
C TRP A 87 -0.92 20.62 -4.51
N ARG A 88 -1.17 21.93 -4.56
CA ARG A 88 -0.84 22.79 -5.72
C ARG A 88 0.67 22.94 -5.91
N LEU A 89 1.45 22.77 -4.85
CA LEU A 89 2.91 22.80 -4.91
C LEU A 89 3.46 21.63 -5.73
N PHE A 90 2.80 20.46 -5.70
CA PHE A 90 3.21 19.27 -6.47
C PHE A 90 2.76 19.31 -7.93
N ARG A 91 1.91 20.28 -8.33
CA ARG A 91 1.45 20.42 -9.73
C ARG A 91 2.34 21.31 -10.60
N LYS A 92 3.25 22.10 -10.02
CA LYS A 92 4.08 23.01 -10.80
C LYS A 92 5.26 22.27 -11.47
N GLY A 93 5.04 21.88 -12.71
CA GLY A 93 5.99 22.13 -13.80
C GLY A 93 7.24 21.27 -13.90
N ASN A 94 7.34 20.12 -13.23
CA ASN A 94 8.38 19.11 -13.52
C ASN A 94 7.86 17.70 -13.16
N ILE A 95 6.70 17.32 -13.71
CA ILE A 95 6.59 15.93 -14.15
C ILE A 95 7.53 15.85 -15.35
N GLN A 96 8.85 15.80 -15.09
CA GLN A 96 9.67 14.96 -15.95
C GLN A 96 8.91 13.65 -15.91
N GLU A 97 8.40 13.19 -17.06
CA GLU A 97 7.98 11.80 -17.20
C GLU A 97 9.06 11.01 -16.47
N GLN A 98 8.73 10.49 -15.28
CA GLN A 98 9.70 9.67 -14.58
C GLN A 98 10.05 8.62 -15.62
N GLN A 99 11.32 8.58 -16.05
CA GLN A 99 11.78 7.51 -16.92
C GLN A 99 11.18 6.24 -16.32
N PRO A 100 10.46 5.42 -17.11
CA PRO A 100 9.70 4.30 -16.58
C PRO A 100 10.61 3.59 -15.60
N GLN A 101 10.25 3.68 -14.31
CA GLN A 101 11.05 3.07 -13.24
C GLN A 101 11.28 1.64 -13.73
N PRO A 102 12.54 1.18 -13.82
CA PRO A 102 12.83 -0.14 -14.36
C PRO A 102 11.87 -1.09 -13.66
N LYS A 103 11.07 -1.83 -14.44
CA LYS A 103 10.19 -2.87 -13.89
C LYS A 103 11.07 -3.65 -12.92
N PRO A 104 10.68 -3.79 -11.63
CA PRO A 104 11.52 -4.46 -10.66
C PRO A 104 11.97 -5.77 -11.29
N GLU A 105 13.29 -5.89 -11.51
CA GLU A 105 13.83 -6.88 -12.44
C GLU A 105 13.53 -8.31 -12.00
N LYS A 106 13.15 -8.49 -10.72
CA LYS A 106 12.71 -9.75 -10.14
C LYS A 106 11.69 -9.47 -9.03
N CYS A 107 10.51 -10.05 -9.14
CA CYS A 107 9.69 -10.42 -7.99
C CYS A 107 9.95 -11.92 -7.82
N TYR A 108 10.61 -12.29 -6.72
CA TYR A 108 11.01 -13.66 -6.39
C TYR A 108 9.80 -14.50 -6.00
#